data_AF-A0A3N5FZI2-F1
#
_entry.id   AF-A0A3N5FZI2-F1
#
_cell.length_a   1.000
_cell.length_b   1.000
_cell.length_c   1.000
_cell.angle_alpha   90.00
_cell.angle_beta   90.00
_cell.angle_gamma   90.00
#
_symmetry.space_group_name_H-M   'P 1'
#
loop_
_entity.id
_entity.type
_entity.pdbx_description
1 polymer ?
#
loop_
_entity_poly.entity_id
_entity_poly.type
_entity_poly.pdbx_seq_one_letter_code
_entity_poly.pdbx_strand_id
1 'polypeptide(L)'
;MEQKSRTNFAGTYFDKSAVLRLERWVRILAWAILAAYIFEGGYNAYQNVMNAWVGNFPLDYYFVFSNLFRVLQGTMVFAILQVAAKMVLILLDIEDNTRRAARMKGNPDS
;
A
#
# COMPACT_ATOMS: atom_id res chain seq x y z
N MET A 1 -17.79 41.32 10.25
CA MET A 1 -16.85 40.36 9.64
C MET A 1 -17.60 39.05 9.49
N GLU A 2 -18.11 38.79 8.29
CA GLU A 2 -18.96 37.63 8.03
C GLU A 2 -18.07 36.37 7.97
N GLN A 3 -18.17 35.56 9.02
CA GLN A 3 -17.47 34.30 9.13
C GLN A 3 -18.15 33.31 8.19
N LYS A 4 -17.64 33.21 6.96
CA LYS A 4 -18.10 32.24 5.97
C LYS A 4 -17.85 30.85 6.54
N SER A 5 -18.85 30.28 7.21
CA SER A 5 -18.82 28.91 7.70
C SER A 5 -18.50 28.03 6.48
N ARG A 6 -17.34 27.37 6.52
CA ARG A 6 -17.04 26.33 5.55
C ARG A 6 -18.06 25.25 5.81
N THR A 7 -19.10 25.23 4.97
CA THR A 7 -20.09 24.17 4.99
C THR A 7 -19.34 22.88 4.71
N ASN A 8 -19.02 22.16 5.79
CA ASN A 8 -18.81 20.73 5.75
C ASN A 8 -20.11 20.18 5.17
N PHE A 9 -20.11 20.00 3.85
CA PHE A 9 -21.26 19.49 3.11
C PHE A 9 -21.63 18.16 3.77
N ALA A 10 -22.81 18.14 4.40
CA ALA A 10 -23.33 17.03 5.18
C ALA A 10 -23.70 15.78 4.31
N GLY A 11 -23.12 15.66 3.13
CA GLY A 11 -23.30 14.56 2.17
C GLY A 11 -22.00 14.19 1.45
N THR A 12 -20.86 14.29 2.14
CA THR A 12 -19.55 13.93 1.58
C THR A 12 -19.24 12.49 1.96
N TYR A 13 -19.47 11.54 1.05
CA TYR A 13 -19.30 10.11 1.33
C TYR A 13 -17.81 9.71 1.50
N PHE A 14 -16.86 10.40 0.85
CA PHE A 14 -15.44 10.35 1.20
C PHE A 14 -14.79 11.73 1.34
N ASP A 15 -14.05 11.93 2.43
CA ASP A 15 -13.11 13.05 2.53
C ASP A 15 -11.88 12.79 1.65
N LYS A 16 -11.82 13.45 0.49
CA LYS A 16 -10.69 13.41 -0.45
C LYS A 16 -9.33 13.58 0.24
N SER A 17 -9.23 14.47 1.23
CA SER A 17 -7.98 14.73 1.93
C SER A 17 -7.57 13.55 2.81
N ALA A 18 -8.54 12.86 3.42
CA ALA A 18 -8.30 11.65 4.21
C ALA A 18 -7.91 10.48 3.31
N VAL A 19 -8.60 10.32 2.17
CA VAL A 19 -8.32 9.27 1.17
C VAL A 19 -6.90 9.39 0.62
N LEU A 20 -6.48 10.60 0.20
CA LEU A 20 -5.13 10.82 -0.31
C LEU A 20 -4.04 10.62 0.76
N ARG A 21 -4.33 10.98 2.01
CA ARG A 21 -3.43 10.69 3.14
C ARG A 21 -3.31 9.18 3.37
N LEU A 22 -4.43 8.46 3.35
CA LEU A 22 -4.47 7.01 3.53
C LEU A 22 -3.70 6.30 2.42
N GLU A 23 -3.91 6.65 1.15
CA GLU A 23 -3.13 6.11 0.02
C GLU A 23 -1.62 6.26 0.25
N ARG A 24 -1.19 7.47 0.62
CA ARG A 24 0.23 7.75 0.86
C ARG A 24 0.79 6.89 1.98
N TRP A 25 0.05 6.75 3.08
CA TRP A 25 0.46 5.90 4.21
C TRP A 25 0.50 4.42 3.84
N VAL A 26 -0.51 3.90 3.15
CA VAL A 26 -0.54 2.50 2.69
C VAL A 26 0.64 2.22 1.77
N ARG A 27 0.97 3.13 0.86
CA ARG A 27 2.12 2.99 -0.03
C ARG A 27 3.45 3.00 0.73
N ILE A 28 3.61 3.87 1.72
CA ILE A 28 4.81 3.91 2.58
C ILE A 28 4.92 2.60 3.39
N LEU A 29 3.82 2.15 3.99
CA LEU A 29 3.78 0.91 4.76
C LEU A 29 4.07 -0.31 3.90
N ALA A 30 3.58 -0.35 2.65
CA ALA A 30 3.90 -1.43 1.72
C ALA A 30 5.41 -1.56 1.52
N TRP A 31 6.10 -0.44 1.27
CA TRP A 31 7.56 -0.41 1.14
C TRP A 31 8.27 -0.80 2.43
N ALA A 32 7.78 -0.34 3.59
CA ALA A 32 8.35 -0.71 4.89
C ALA A 32 8.24 -2.21 5.16
N ILE A 33 7.08 -2.82 4.86
CA ILE A 33 6.86 -4.26 4.99
C ILE A 33 7.77 -5.02 4.04
N LEU A 34 7.87 -4.60 2.77
CA LEU A 34 8.77 -5.26 1.81
C LEU A 34 10.22 -5.20 2.28
N ALA A 35 10.67 -4.04 2.79
CA ALA A 35 12.01 -3.89 3.34
C ALA A 35 12.26 -4.82 4.53
N ALA A 36 11.26 -5.01 5.41
CA ALA A 36 11.35 -5.96 6.51
C ALA A 36 11.52 -7.40 6.03
N TYR A 37 10.74 -7.84 5.02
CA TYR A 37 10.89 -9.17 4.43
C TYR A 37 12.26 -9.38 3.77
N ILE A 38 12.76 -8.38 3.03
CA ILE A 38 14.09 -8.46 2.41
C ILE A 38 15.18 -8.53 3.48
N PHE A 39 15.07 -7.70 4.52
CA PHE A 39 16.03 -7.69 5.62
C PHE A 39 16.03 -9.02 6.38
N GLU A 40 14.85 -9.55 6.72
CA GLU A 40 14.70 -10.86 7.36
C GLU A 40 15.29 -11.97 6.48
N GLY A 41 14.98 -11.96 5.18
CA GLY A 41 15.52 -12.95 4.24
C GLY A 41 17.05 -12.88 4.14
N GLY A 42 17.61 -11.68 4.07
CA GLY A 42 19.05 -11.44 4.08
C GLY A 42 19.72 -11.88 5.37
N TYR A 43 19.12 -11.58 6.52
CA TYR A 43 19.62 -12.02 7.83
C TYR A 43 19.64 -13.55 7.95
N ASN A 44 18.57 -14.22 7.52
CA ASN A 44 18.48 -15.67 7.50
C ASN A 44 19.52 -16.30 6.55
N ALA A 45 19.74 -15.70 5.38
CA ALA A 45 20.76 -16.15 4.45
C ALA A 45 22.17 -15.99 5.03
N TYR A 46 22.45 -14.84 5.66
CA TYR A 46 23.70 -14.58 6.37
C TYR A 46 23.96 -15.63 7.46
N GLN A 47 22.96 -15.91 8.30
CA GLN A 47 23.08 -16.93 9.35
C GLN A 47 23.37 -18.32 8.77
N ASN A 48 22.70 -18.71 7.67
CA ASN A 48 22.94 -20.00 7.02
C ASN A 48 24.40 -20.12 6.53
N VAL A 49 24.93 -19.07 5.88
CA VAL A 49 26.32 -19.04 5.41
C VAL A 49 27.30 -19.06 6.58
N MET A 50 27.06 -18.28 7.64
CA MET A 50 27.93 -18.26 8.82
C MET A 50 27.95 -19.61 9.55
N ASN A 51 26.80 -20.27 9.67
CA ASN A 51 26.73 -21.61 10.26
C ASN A 51 27.48 -22.64 9.42
N ALA A 52 27.43 -22.54 8.09
CA ALA A 52 28.18 -23.42 7.22
C ALA A 52 29.70 -23.17 7.31
N TRP A 53 30.11 -21.90 7.38
CA TRP A 53 31.53 -21.51 7.46
C TRP A 53 32.17 -21.80 8.82
N VAL A 54 31.50 -21.43 9.92
CA VAL A 54 32.08 -21.53 11.28
C VAL A 54 31.74 -22.87 11.93
N GLY A 55 30.55 -23.38 11.70
CA GLY A 55 30.06 -24.62 12.31
C GLY A 55 30.42 -25.90 11.55
N ASN A 56 31.02 -25.79 10.36
CA ASN A 56 31.34 -26.92 9.49
C ASN A 56 30.10 -27.77 9.11
N PHE A 57 28.91 -27.16 9.15
CA PHE A 57 27.67 -27.77 8.71
C PHE A 57 27.53 -27.59 7.18
N PRO A 58 26.96 -28.57 6.45
CA PRO A 58 26.65 -28.38 5.04
C PRO A 58 25.61 -27.27 4.86
N LEU A 59 25.69 -26.55 3.74
CA LEU A 59 24.67 -25.58 3.35
C LEU A 59 23.32 -26.29 3.22
N ASP A 60 22.34 -25.82 3.97
CA ASP A 60 20.98 -26.35 3.91
C ASP A 60 20.23 -25.72 2.73
N TYR A 61 20.24 -26.42 1.59
CA TYR A 61 19.54 -26.00 0.38
C TYR A 61 18.02 -25.89 0.57
N TYR A 62 17.42 -26.70 1.43
CA TYR A 62 15.99 -26.61 1.73
C TYR A 62 15.69 -25.32 2.49
N PHE A 63 16.52 -24.97 3.47
CA PHE A 63 16.43 -23.68 4.16
C PHE A 63 16.61 -22.50 3.20
N VAL A 64 17.61 -22.54 2.31
CA VAL A 64 17.82 -21.47 1.32
C VAL A 64 16.62 -21.31 0.39
N PHE A 65 16.06 -22.43 -0.09
CA PHE A 65 14.90 -22.41 -0.97
C PHE A 65 13.63 -21.93 -0.27
N SER A 66 13.39 -22.37 0.97
CA SER A 66 12.25 -21.88 1.77
C SER A 66 12.38 -20.39 2.11
N ASN A 67 13.60 -19.88 2.30
CA ASN A 67 13.84 -18.45 2.50
C ASN A 67 13.50 -17.62 1.25
N LEU A 68 13.85 -18.11 0.05
CA LEU A 68 13.40 -17.50 -1.22
C LEU A 68 11.87 -17.38 -1.30
N PHE A 69 11.14 -18.41 -0.85
CA PHE A 69 9.68 -18.35 -0.77
C PHE A 69 9.16 -17.28 0.20
N ARG A 70 9.84 -17.01 1.32
CA ARG A 70 9.47 -15.92 2.24
C ARG A 70 9.63 -14.55 1.58
N VAL A 71 10.72 -14.34 0.84
CA VAL A 71 10.92 -13.08 0.09
C VAL A 71 9.81 -12.90 -0.96
N LEU A 72 9.45 -13.97 -1.67
CA LEU A 72 8.32 -13.96 -2.60
C LEU A 72 6.99 -13.62 -1.91
N GLN A 73 6.71 -14.19 -0.73
CA GLN A 73 5.53 -13.82 0.06
C GLN A 73 5.53 -12.32 0.41
N GLY A 74 6.68 -11.76 0.81
CA GLY A 74 6.82 -10.32 1.03
C GLY A 74 6.48 -9.49 -0.21
N THR A 75 6.94 -9.91 -1.39
CA THR A 75 6.58 -9.24 -2.66
C THR A 75 5.09 -9.35 -3.00
N MET A 76 4.44 -10.46 -2.67
CA MET A 76 2.99 -10.61 -2.87
C MET A 76 2.22 -9.66 -1.95
N VAL A 77 2.59 -9.58 -0.67
CA VAL A 77 1.98 -8.62 0.28
C VAL A 77 2.17 -7.19 -0.21
N PHE A 78 3.37 -6.84 -0.66
CA PHE A 78 3.65 -5.53 -1.26
C PHE A 78 2.73 -5.26 -2.46
N ALA A 79 2.63 -6.19 -3.40
CA ALA A 79 1.79 -6.04 -4.59
C ALA A 79 0.32 -5.83 -4.21
N ILE A 80 -0.21 -6.60 -3.25
CA ILE A 80 -1.58 -6.46 -2.75
C ILE A 80 -1.80 -5.07 -2.16
N LEU A 81 -0.89 -4.58 -1.32
CA LEU A 81 -1.00 -3.24 -0.72
C LEU A 81 -0.92 -2.12 -1.76
N GLN A 82 -0.08 -2.26 -2.79
CA GLN A 82 -0.01 -1.31 -3.90
C GLN A 82 -1.30 -1.29 -4.71
N VAL A 83 -1.89 -2.48 -4.97
CA VAL A 83 -3.19 -2.58 -5.65
C VAL A 83 -4.28 -1.95 -4.80
N ALA A 84 -4.32 -2.24 -3.50
CA ALA A 84 -5.28 -1.64 -2.57
C ALA A 84 -5.16 -0.11 -2.53
N ALA A 85 -3.95 0.43 -2.47
CA ALA A 85 -3.70 1.88 -2.52
C ALA A 85 -4.27 2.52 -3.79
N LYS A 86 -4.08 1.88 -4.96
CA LYS A 86 -4.63 2.36 -6.24
C LYS A 86 -6.14 2.24 -6.32
N MET A 87 -6.73 1.15 -5.80
CA MET A 87 -8.18 0.95 -5.79
C MET A 87 -8.90 2.08 -5.05
N VAL A 88 -8.34 2.54 -3.93
CA VAL A 88 -8.90 3.67 -3.16
C VAL A 88 -8.88 4.97 -3.99
N LEU A 89 -7.84 5.21 -4.80
CA LEU A 89 -7.80 6.36 -5.72
C LEU A 89 -8.83 6.23 -6.85
N ILE A 90 -9.00 5.05 -7.42
CA ILE A 90 -9.99 4.80 -8.48
C ILE A 90 -11.41 5.11 -7.97
N LEU A 91 -11.73 4.66 -6.75
CA LEU A 91 -13.03 4.96 -6.12
C LEU A 91 -13.24 6.47 -5.93
N LEU A 92 -12.20 7.19 -5.51
CA LEU A 92 -12.24 8.65 -5.38
C LEU A 92 -12.47 9.34 -6.73
N ASP A 93 -11.85 8.88 -7.81
CA ASP A 93 -12.04 9.43 -9.15
C ASP A 93 -13.46 9.17 -9.68
N ILE A 94 -14.02 7.98 -9.41
CA ILE A 94 -15.41 7.64 -9.75
C ILE A 94 -16.39 8.56 -9.01
N GLU A 95 -16.16 8.81 -7.73
CA GLU A 95 -16.99 9.74 -6.95
C GLU A 95 -16.92 11.16 -7.50
N ASP A 96 -15.72 11.67 -7.76
CA ASP A 96 -15.52 13.02 -8.31
C ASP A 96 -16.22 13.16 -9.69
N ASN A 97 -16.14 12.14 -10.55
CA ASN A 97 -16.83 12.12 -11.85
C ASN A 97 -18.35 12.07 -11.70
N THR A 98 -18.87 11.24 -10.80
CA THR A 98 -20.30 11.12 -10.53
C THR A 98 -20.88 12.46 -10.02
N ARG A 99 -20.13 13.16 -9.16
CA ARG A 99 -20.52 14.49 -8.66
C ARG A 99 -20.52 15.55 -9.76
N ARG A 100 -19.53 15.52 -10.68
CA ARG A 100 -19.49 16.45 -11.82
C ARG A 100 -20.68 16.21 -12.76
N ALA A 101 -20.97 14.96 -13.09
CA ALA A 101 -22.09 14.59 -13.95
C ALA A 101 -23.45 15.02 -13.35
N ALA A 102 -23.64 14.85 -12.03
CA ALA A 102 -24.84 15.29 -11.34
C ALA A 102 -25.04 16.82 -11.39
N ARG A 103 -23.95 17.61 -11.29
CA ARG A 103 -24.02 19.08 -11.43
C ARG A 103 -24.35 19.52 -12.85
N MET A 104 -23.80 18.85 -13.87
CA MET A 104 -24.11 19.12 -15.27
C MET A 104 -25.58 18.82 -15.60
N LYS A 105 -26.11 17.70 -15.10
CA LYS A 105 -27.50 17.31 -15.32
C LYS A 105 -28.52 18.22 -14.62
N GLY A 106 -28.11 18.93 -13.56
CA GLY A 106 -28.93 19.87 -12.82
C GLY A 106 -28.95 21.31 -13.37
N ASN A 107 -28.18 21.61 -14.42
CA ASN A 107 -28.15 22.93 -15.06
C ASN A 107 -28.69 22.84 -16.50
N PRO A 108 -29.99 23.05 -16.74
CA PRO A 108 -30.58 22.88 -18.07
C PRO A 108 -30.20 23.98 -19.09
N ASP A 109 -29.50 25.04 -18.68
CA ASP A 109 -29.28 26.26 -19.50
C ASP A 109 -27.79 26.57 -19.81
N SER A 110 -26.91 25.57 -19.86
CA SER A 110 -25.52 25.73 -20.35
C SER A 110 -25.19 24.78 -21.49
#